data_AF-A0A955NK46-F1
#
_entry.id   AF-A0A955NK46-F1
#
_cell.length_a   1.000
_cell.length_b   1.000
_cell.length_c   1.000
_cell.angle_alpha   90.00
_cell.angle_beta   90.00
_cell.angle_gamma   90.00
#
_symmetry.space_group_name_H-M   'P 1'
#
loop_
_entity.id
_entity.type
_entity.pdbx_description
1 polymer ?
#
loop_
_entity_poly.entity_id
_entity_poly.type
_entity_poly.pdbx_seq_one_letter_code
_entity_poly.pdbx_strand_id
1 'polypeptide(L)'
;FFVPIPFFGFLIACLVGRAASYTSDQVMVQRFQTSKSIGEARRGFIITALGDVVWMTALGFIGVSLFTFFKVHGAPPPEIMAQEDQLFPYFMGEIFPIGLTGLVIAAILAASLSSIDSAINSMGTVAMTDFYYRLYLGRPTDSNGNLTEQEHRQQLVLSRIFTCIVGFIGIVLACNVSQLGSILEIANNLVNGFT
;
A
#
# COMPACT_ATOMS: atom_id res chain seq x y z
N PHE A 1 -26.56 0.06 -12.47
CA PHE A 1 -26.77 -1.34 -12.88
C PHE A 1 -25.51 -2.14 -12.54
N PHE A 2 -25.54 -2.97 -11.50
CA PHE A 2 -24.44 -3.90 -11.22
C PHE A 2 -24.55 -5.06 -12.22
N VAL A 3 -23.66 -5.11 -13.21
CA VAL A 3 -23.52 -6.30 -14.05
C VAL A 3 -22.85 -7.37 -13.18
N PRO A 4 -23.51 -8.51 -12.89
CA PRO A 4 -22.90 -9.54 -12.07
C PRO A 4 -21.66 -10.09 -12.77
N ILE A 5 -20.50 -9.96 -12.12
CA ILE A 5 -19.25 -10.52 -12.64
C ILE A 5 -19.36 -12.04 -12.51
N PRO A 6 -19.27 -12.81 -13.61
CA PRO A 6 -19.34 -14.27 -13.53
C PRO A 6 -18.17 -14.80 -12.69
N PHE A 7 -18.40 -15.87 -11.93
CA PHE A 7 -17.40 -16.45 -11.02
C PHE A 7 -16.02 -16.63 -11.67
N PHE A 8 -15.97 -17.18 -12.89
CA PHE A 8 -14.73 -17.34 -13.64
C PHE A 8 -14.09 -16.00 -14.06
N GLY A 9 -14.91 -15.00 -14.40
CA GLY A 9 -14.41 -13.65 -14.68
C GLY A 9 -13.76 -13.01 -13.46
N PHE A 10 -14.38 -13.15 -12.29
CA PHE A 10 -13.83 -12.68 -11.02
C PHE A 10 -12.52 -13.41 -10.68
N LEU A 11 -12.47 -14.72 -10.84
CA LEU A 11 -11.28 -15.52 -10.54
C LEU A 11 -10.11 -15.16 -11.47
N ILE A 12 -10.36 -14.98 -12.77
CA ILE A 12 -9.36 -14.52 -13.73
C ILE A 12 -8.89 -13.11 -13.37
N ALA A 13 -9.80 -12.18 -13.08
CA ALA A 13 -9.45 -10.82 -12.69
C ALA A 13 -8.56 -10.79 -11.44
N CYS A 14 -8.91 -11.59 -10.42
CA CYS A 14 -8.08 -11.75 -9.23
C CYS A 14 -6.70 -12.30 -9.55
N LEU A 15 -6.63 -13.36 -10.35
CA LEU A 15 -5.37 -14.01 -10.69
C LEU A 15 -4.44 -13.08 -11.48
N VAL A 16 -4.98 -12.40 -12.50
CA VAL A 16 -4.25 -11.41 -13.30
C VAL A 16 -3.81 -10.23 -12.44
N GLY A 17 -4.70 -9.69 -11.61
CA GLY A 17 -4.39 -8.58 -10.71
C GLY A 17 -3.25 -8.92 -9.75
N ARG A 18 -3.32 -10.10 -9.10
CA ARG A 18 -2.24 -10.57 -8.22
C ARG A 18 -0.94 -10.81 -8.99
N ALA A 19 -1.00 -11.46 -10.14
CA ALA A 19 0.19 -11.68 -10.98
C ALA A 19 0.86 -10.35 -11.38
N ALA A 20 0.08 -9.33 -11.73
CA ALA A 20 0.59 -8.00 -12.02
C ALA A 20 1.25 -7.37 -10.79
N SER A 21 0.62 -7.43 -9.61
CA SER A 21 1.20 -6.90 -8.37
C SER A 21 2.53 -7.57 -7.99
N TYR A 22 2.72 -8.86 -8.27
CA TYR A 22 3.97 -9.54 -7.92
C TYR A 22 5.07 -9.40 -8.97
N THR A 23 4.74 -9.12 -10.23
CA THR A 23 5.72 -9.07 -11.33
C THR A 23 6.06 -7.66 -11.80
N SER A 24 5.11 -6.73 -11.66
CA SER A 24 5.21 -5.37 -12.23
C SER A 24 5.31 -4.29 -11.16
N ASP A 25 4.94 -4.58 -9.91
CA ASP A 25 5.14 -3.65 -8.81
C ASP A 25 6.62 -3.60 -8.42
N GLN A 26 7.19 -2.41 -8.51
CA GLN A 26 8.59 -2.20 -8.18
C GLN A 26 8.91 -2.54 -6.71
N VAL A 27 7.96 -2.42 -5.78
CA VAL A 27 8.14 -2.83 -4.39
C VAL A 27 8.46 -4.33 -4.31
N MET A 28 7.71 -5.16 -5.03
CA MET A 28 7.94 -6.61 -5.03
C MET A 28 9.16 -7.01 -5.86
N VAL A 29 9.37 -6.37 -7.01
CA VAL A 29 10.57 -6.61 -7.84
C VAL A 29 11.84 -6.36 -7.02
N GLN A 30 11.89 -5.27 -6.26
CA GLN A 30 13.02 -4.96 -5.37
C GLN A 30 13.21 -6.02 -4.28
N ARG A 31 12.13 -6.45 -3.62
CA ARG A 31 12.19 -7.52 -2.61
C ARG A 31 12.74 -8.82 -3.19
N PHE A 32 12.37 -9.19 -4.41
CA PHE A 32 12.93 -10.37 -5.08
C PHE A 32 14.40 -10.19 -5.47
N GLN A 33 14.80 -9.02 -5.95
CA GLN A 33 16.19 -8.75 -6.34
C GLN A 33 17.17 -8.73 -5.16
N THR A 34 16.69 -8.42 -3.94
CA THR A 34 17.51 -8.48 -2.72
C THR A 34 17.65 -9.90 -2.13
N SER A 35 16.95 -10.88 -2.69
CA SER A 35 17.04 -12.28 -2.26
C SER A 35 18.33 -12.94 -2.73
N LYS A 36 18.97 -13.74 -1.87
CA LYS A 36 20.27 -14.39 -2.15
C LYS A 36 20.21 -15.47 -3.23
N SER A 37 19.02 -16.00 -3.50
CA SER A 37 18.80 -17.03 -4.52
C SER A 37 17.33 -17.06 -4.96
N ILE A 38 17.05 -17.69 -6.10
CA ILE A 38 15.69 -17.93 -6.60
C ILE A 38 14.89 -18.76 -5.58
N GLY A 39 15.52 -19.71 -4.90
CA GLY A 39 14.87 -20.53 -3.88
C GLY A 39 14.35 -19.69 -2.71
N GLU A 40 15.16 -18.75 -2.22
CA GLU A 40 14.77 -17.83 -1.15
C GLU A 40 13.69 -16.85 -1.60
N ALA A 41 13.77 -16.33 -2.83
CA ALA A 41 12.72 -15.48 -3.40
C ALA A 41 11.36 -16.22 -3.46
N ARG A 42 11.35 -17.49 -3.88
CA ARG A 42 10.13 -18.33 -3.90
C ARG A 42 9.58 -18.57 -2.50
N ARG A 43 10.45 -18.86 -1.52
CA ARG A 43 10.02 -19.01 -0.11
C ARG A 43 9.42 -17.71 0.43
N GLY A 44 10.05 -16.57 0.17
CA GLY A 44 9.54 -15.26 0.53
C GLY A 44 8.17 -14.96 -0.08
N PHE A 45 7.97 -15.31 -1.36
CA PHE A 45 6.68 -15.21 -2.02
C PHE A 45 5.60 -16.06 -1.32
N ILE A 46 5.90 -17.33 -1.00
CA ILE A 46 4.94 -18.22 -0.32
C ILE A 46 4.59 -17.68 1.08
N ILE A 47 5.59 -17.20 1.83
CA ILE A 47 5.37 -16.60 3.15
C ILE A 47 4.44 -15.38 3.04
N THR A 48 4.67 -14.52 2.04
CA THR A 48 3.82 -13.36 1.77
C THR A 48 2.39 -13.80 1.44
N ALA A 49 2.23 -14.76 0.53
CA ALA A 49 0.91 -15.26 0.13
C ALA A 49 0.14 -15.90 1.29
N LEU A 50 0.81 -16.63 2.18
CA LEU A 50 0.19 -17.19 3.39
C LEU A 50 -0.18 -16.08 4.39
N GLY A 51 0.69 -15.08 4.58
CA GLY A 51 0.39 -13.91 5.39
C GLY A 51 -0.83 -13.14 4.89
N ASP A 52 -0.95 -12.99 3.57
CA ASP A 52 -2.10 -12.40 2.88
C ASP A 52 -3.42 -13.11 3.25
N VAL A 53 -3.43 -14.45 3.21
CA VAL A 53 -4.62 -15.23 3.58
C VAL A 53 -4.95 -15.05 5.06
N VAL A 54 -3.95 -15.10 5.93
CA VAL A 54 -4.15 -14.98 7.39
C VAL A 54 -4.74 -13.63 7.76
N TRP A 55 -4.16 -12.52 7.28
CA TRP A 55 -4.65 -11.20 7.67
C TRP A 55 -6.01 -10.86 7.03
N MET A 56 -6.27 -11.30 5.79
CA MET A 56 -7.59 -11.14 5.15
C MET A 56 -8.67 -11.89 5.91
N THR A 57 -8.35 -13.10 6.37
CA THR A 57 -9.27 -13.87 7.23
C THR A 57 -9.52 -13.15 8.54
N ALA A 58 -8.47 -12.62 9.19
CA ALA A 58 -8.60 -11.85 10.43
C ALA A 58 -9.47 -10.59 10.25
N LEU A 59 -9.28 -9.83 9.18
CA LEU A 59 -10.15 -8.69 8.85
C LEU A 59 -11.60 -9.11 8.62
N GLY A 60 -11.82 -10.22 7.92
CA GLY A 60 -13.16 -10.78 7.72
C GLY A 60 -13.85 -11.08 9.05
N PHE A 61 -13.13 -11.67 10.01
CA PHE A 61 -13.65 -11.88 11.36
C PHE A 61 -14.00 -10.58 12.07
N ILE A 62 -13.17 -9.54 11.97
CA ILE A 62 -13.47 -8.21 12.53
C ILE A 62 -14.79 -7.66 11.95
N GLY A 63 -14.99 -7.77 10.64
CA GLY A 63 -16.23 -7.34 9.98
C GLY A 63 -17.47 -8.08 10.48
N VAL A 64 -17.38 -9.41 10.62
CA VAL A 64 -18.47 -10.23 11.18
C VAL A 64 -18.74 -9.89 12.66
N SER A 65 -17.68 -9.63 13.44
CA SER A 65 -17.80 -9.19 14.83
C SER A 65 -18.50 -7.85 14.95
N LEU A 66 -18.11 -6.84 14.15
CA LEU A 66 -18.77 -5.53 14.08
C LEU A 66 -20.26 -5.68 13.75
N PHE A 67 -20.57 -6.43 12.70
CA PHE A 67 -21.95 -6.67 12.26
C PHE A 67 -22.80 -7.29 13.37
N THR A 68 -22.28 -8.35 13.99
CA THR A 68 -23.02 -9.06 15.05
C THR A 68 -23.15 -8.22 16.32
N PHE A 69 -22.12 -7.45 16.68
CA PHE A 69 -22.14 -6.60 17.85
C PHE A 69 -23.22 -5.51 17.78
N PHE A 70 -23.29 -4.76 16.68
CA PHE A 70 -24.30 -3.71 16.50
C PHE A 70 -25.71 -4.25 16.27
N LYS A 71 -25.84 -5.53 15.86
CA LYS A 71 -27.14 -6.22 15.85
C LYS A 71 -27.67 -6.48 17.26
N VAL A 72 -26.80 -6.69 18.25
CA VAL A 72 -27.18 -7.03 19.63
C VAL A 72 -27.26 -5.78 20.52
N HIS A 73 -26.33 -4.84 20.38
CA HIS A 73 -26.19 -3.69 21.30
C HIS A 73 -26.87 -2.41 20.79
N GLY A 74 -27.48 -2.46 19.61
CA GLY A 74 -28.05 -1.29 18.94
C GLY A 74 -27.09 -0.64 17.96
N ALA A 75 -27.64 0.13 17.04
CA ALA A 75 -26.84 0.82 16.02
C ALA A 75 -25.99 1.94 16.64
N PRO A 76 -24.79 2.21 16.08
CA PRO A 76 -24.01 3.37 16.49
C PRO A 76 -24.76 4.68 16.16
N PRO A 77 -24.34 5.82 16.73
CA PRO A 77 -24.92 7.12 16.43
C PRO A 77 -24.96 7.41 14.92
N PRO A 78 -26.00 8.11 14.41
CA PRO A 78 -26.12 8.42 12.98
C PRO A 78 -24.88 9.08 12.38
N GLU A 79 -24.17 9.89 13.18
CA GLU A 79 -22.95 10.58 12.78
C GLU A 79 -21.80 9.60 12.48
N ILE A 80 -21.70 8.51 13.24
CA ILE A 80 -20.71 7.45 13.05
C ILE A 80 -21.13 6.53 11.90
N MET A 81 -22.44 6.25 11.76
CA MET A 81 -22.96 5.47 10.65
C MET A 81 -22.75 6.15 9.29
N ALA A 82 -22.74 7.49 9.26
CA ALA A 82 -22.43 8.26 8.06
C ALA A 82 -20.95 8.22 7.67
N GLN A 83 -20.06 7.77 8.57
CA GLN A 83 -18.61 7.74 8.37
C GLN A 83 -18.10 6.31 8.55
N GLU A 84 -18.12 5.54 7.45
CA GLU A 84 -17.74 4.12 7.45
C GLU A 84 -16.36 3.87 8.07
N ASP A 85 -15.40 4.78 7.86
CA ASP A 85 -14.03 4.69 8.38
C ASP A 85 -13.94 4.85 9.91
N GLN A 86 -14.95 5.46 10.56
CA GLN A 86 -14.98 5.67 12.02
C GLN A 86 -15.63 4.52 12.79
N LEU A 87 -16.30 3.60 12.10
CA LEU A 87 -17.05 2.52 12.73
C LEU A 87 -16.16 1.57 13.53
N PHE A 88 -14.99 1.22 12.98
CA PHE A 88 -14.05 0.33 13.66
C PHE A 88 -13.37 1.00 14.88
N PRO A 89 -12.85 2.24 14.79
CA PRO A 89 -12.41 3.00 15.97
C PRO A 89 -13.47 3.13 17.07
N TYR A 90 -14.73 3.41 16.70
CA TYR A 90 -15.84 3.50 17.64
C TYR A 90 -16.06 2.18 18.38
N PHE A 91 -16.13 1.06 17.65
CA PHE A 91 -16.26 -0.28 18.23
C PHE A 91 -15.12 -0.65 19.17
N MET A 92 -13.88 -0.27 18.85
CA MET A 92 -12.74 -0.50 19.74
C MET A 92 -12.92 0.24 21.07
N GLY A 93 -13.43 1.48 21.04
CA GLY A 93 -13.70 2.27 22.25
C GLY A 93 -14.70 1.63 23.21
N GLU A 94 -15.66 0.87 22.69
CA GLU A 94 -16.71 0.22 23.48
C GLU A 94 -16.25 -1.07 24.17
N ILE A 95 -15.32 -1.82 23.55
CA ILE A 95 -14.98 -3.20 23.97
C ILE A 95 -13.56 -3.32 24.52
N PHE A 96 -12.62 -2.52 24.03
CA PHE A 96 -11.22 -2.76 24.31
C PHE A 96 -10.85 -2.25 25.70
N PRO A 97 -10.03 -3.00 26.47
CA PRO A 97 -9.45 -2.50 27.70
C PRO A 97 -8.63 -1.23 27.47
N ILE A 98 -8.52 -0.42 28.52
CA ILE A 98 -7.73 0.83 28.52
C ILE A 98 -6.31 0.53 28.02
N GLY A 99 -5.88 1.31 27.02
CA GLY A 99 -4.56 1.20 26.40
C GLY A 99 -4.48 0.30 25.15
N LEU A 100 -5.37 -0.69 25.00
CA LEU A 100 -5.31 -1.60 23.84
C LEU A 100 -5.73 -0.91 22.53
N THR A 101 -6.69 0.01 22.59
CA THR A 101 -7.07 0.85 21.45
C THR A 101 -5.88 1.65 20.93
N GLY A 102 -5.09 2.23 21.83
CA GLY A 102 -3.86 2.96 21.48
C GLY A 102 -2.81 2.06 20.84
N LEU A 103 -2.67 0.82 21.32
CA LEU A 103 -1.76 -0.17 20.72
C LEU A 103 -2.18 -0.53 19.30
N VAL A 104 -3.48 -0.74 19.05
CA VAL A 104 -3.99 -1.04 17.70
C VAL A 104 -3.80 0.14 16.76
N ILE A 105 -4.12 1.35 17.21
CA ILE A 105 -3.88 2.57 16.41
C ILE A 105 -2.38 2.69 16.06
N ALA A 106 -1.49 2.46 17.03
CA ALA A 106 -0.05 2.47 16.79
C ALA A 106 0.38 1.39 15.78
N ALA A 107 -0.18 0.18 15.86
CA ALA A 107 0.11 -0.89 14.92
C ALA A 107 -0.36 -0.56 13.49
N ILE A 108 -1.54 0.05 13.35
CA ILE A 108 -2.06 0.52 12.06
C ILE A 108 -1.14 1.60 11.49
N LEU A 109 -0.76 2.60 12.30
CA LEU A 109 0.17 3.66 11.88
C LEU A 109 1.53 3.10 11.45
N ALA A 110 2.07 2.11 12.18
CA ALA A 110 3.31 1.44 11.82
C ALA A 110 3.19 0.66 10.51
N ALA A 111 2.07 -0.03 10.28
CA ALA A 111 1.81 -0.75 9.03
C ALA A 111 1.66 0.21 7.83
N SER A 112 0.95 1.33 8.02
CA SER A 112 0.83 2.39 7.01
C SER A 112 2.19 3.00 6.68
N LEU A 113 3.02 3.30 7.69
CA LEU A 113 4.35 3.87 7.49
C LEU A 113 5.27 2.90 6.74
N SER A 114 5.26 1.60 7.08
CA SER A 114 6.02 0.56 6.36
C SER A 114 5.67 0.49 4.86
N SER A 115 4.39 0.68 4.54
CA SER A 115 3.90 0.71 3.16
C SER A 115 4.34 1.98 2.41
N ILE A 116 4.24 3.14 3.07
CA ILE A 116 4.69 4.43 2.54
C ILE A 116 6.21 4.41 2.28
N ASP A 117 6.99 3.90 3.24
CA ASP A 117 8.45 3.78 3.11
C ASP A 117 8.85 2.92 1.91
N SER A 118 8.16 1.78 1.74
CA SER A 118 8.38 0.89 0.59
C SER A 118 8.04 1.60 -0.73
N ALA A 119 6.89 2.28 -0.80
CA ALA A 119 6.46 3.00 -2.00
C ALA A 119 7.42 4.13 -2.38
N ILE A 120 7.85 4.94 -1.40
CA ILE A 120 8.82 6.03 -1.61
C ILE A 120 10.15 5.47 -2.14
N ASN A 121 10.66 4.39 -1.54
CA ASN A 121 11.90 3.76 -1.97
C ASN A 121 11.81 3.22 -3.42
N SER A 122 10.68 2.61 -3.78
CA SER A 122 10.44 2.12 -5.14
C SER A 122 10.31 3.25 -6.15
N MET A 123 9.56 4.32 -5.83
CA MET A 123 9.47 5.52 -6.68
C MET A 123 10.84 6.18 -6.88
N GLY A 124 11.64 6.31 -5.83
CA GLY A 124 13.00 6.85 -5.93
C GLY A 124 13.89 6.01 -6.84
N THR A 125 13.73 4.68 -6.80
CA THR A 125 14.46 3.79 -7.70
C THR A 125 14.04 3.98 -9.15
N VAL A 126 12.73 3.99 -9.45
CA VAL A 126 12.21 4.25 -10.80
C VAL A 126 12.66 5.63 -11.32
N ALA A 127 12.57 6.67 -10.49
CA ALA A 127 13.03 8.01 -10.82
C ALA A 127 14.51 8.03 -11.23
N MET A 128 15.37 7.32 -10.48
CA MET A 128 16.79 7.25 -10.81
C MET A 128 17.08 6.36 -12.03
N THR A 129 16.55 5.14 -12.07
CA THR A 129 16.92 4.17 -13.11
C THR A 129 16.26 4.46 -14.45
N ASP A 130 14.96 4.79 -14.43
CA ASP A 130 14.16 4.89 -15.65
C ASP A 130 14.06 6.32 -16.19
N PHE A 131 14.12 7.35 -15.33
CA PHE A 131 14.09 8.74 -15.78
C PHE A 131 15.50 9.34 -15.84
N TYR A 132 16.20 9.41 -14.71
CA TYR A 132 17.50 10.09 -14.65
C TYR A 132 18.57 9.41 -15.51
N TYR A 133 18.85 8.12 -15.28
CA TYR A 133 19.90 7.41 -16.01
C TYR A 133 19.49 7.03 -17.43
N ARG A 134 18.25 6.58 -17.63
CA ARG A 134 17.85 6.08 -18.95
C ARG A 134 17.45 7.18 -19.93
N LEU A 135 16.79 8.26 -19.47
CA LEU A 135 16.27 9.30 -20.37
C LEU A 135 17.10 10.59 -20.38
N TYR A 136 17.69 10.99 -19.25
CA TYR A 136 18.39 12.28 -19.16
C TYR A 136 19.89 12.19 -19.43
N LEU A 137 20.60 11.30 -18.72
CA LEU A 137 22.07 11.30 -18.73
C LEU A 137 22.69 10.21 -19.63
N GLY A 138 21.97 9.13 -19.92
CA GLY A 138 22.57 7.84 -20.29
C GLY A 138 23.24 7.20 -19.07
N ARG A 139 23.41 5.88 -19.01
CA ARG A 139 24.11 5.24 -17.86
C ARG A 139 25.56 5.70 -17.86
N PRO A 140 25.99 6.56 -16.91
CA PRO A 140 27.40 6.84 -16.82
C PRO A 140 28.03 5.62 -16.14
N THR A 141 28.95 5.00 -16.85
CA THR A 141 29.66 3.84 -16.33
C THR A 141 31.13 4.06 -16.60
N ASP A 142 31.97 3.78 -15.62
CA ASP A 142 33.40 3.70 -15.83
C ASP A 142 33.72 2.65 -16.91
N SER A 143 34.98 2.56 -17.32
CA SER A 143 35.43 1.55 -18.30
C SER A 143 35.12 0.10 -17.91
N ASN A 144 34.77 -0.15 -16.64
CA ASN A 144 34.45 -1.45 -16.07
C ASN A 144 32.94 -1.65 -15.80
N GLY A 145 32.08 -0.68 -16.13
CA GLY A 145 30.64 -0.77 -15.88
C GLY A 145 30.19 -0.39 -14.46
N ASN A 146 31.02 0.30 -13.66
CA ASN A 146 30.67 0.79 -12.32
C ASN A 146 30.39 2.30 -12.30
N LEU A 147 29.56 2.74 -11.37
CA LEU A 147 29.34 4.17 -11.09
C LEU A 147 30.60 4.76 -10.47
N THR A 148 31.01 5.96 -10.90
CA THR A 148 32.11 6.67 -10.26
C THR A 148 31.70 7.16 -8.85
N GLU A 149 32.67 7.38 -7.96
CA GLU A 149 32.41 7.85 -6.59
C GLU A 149 31.62 9.18 -6.56
N GLN A 150 31.86 10.07 -7.53
CA GLN A 150 31.12 11.33 -7.67
C GLN A 150 29.65 11.09 -8.07
N GLU A 151 29.40 10.17 -9.00
CA GLU A 151 28.05 9.80 -9.43
C GLU A 151 27.29 9.08 -8.34
N HIS A 152 27.96 8.25 -7.54
CA HIS A 152 27.34 7.61 -6.37
C HIS A 152 26.83 8.66 -5.37
N ARG A 153 27.63 9.70 -5.12
CA ARG A 153 27.22 10.82 -4.25
C ARG A 153 26.06 11.60 -4.85
N GLN A 154 26.10 11.90 -6.14
CA GLN A 154 25.02 12.61 -6.83
C GLN A 154 23.71 11.79 -6.80
N GLN A 155 23.78 10.48 -7.04
CA GLN A 155 22.63 9.59 -6.97
C GLN A 155 21.97 9.60 -5.59
N LEU A 156 22.76 9.54 -4.52
CA LEU A 156 22.25 9.58 -3.16
C LEU A 156 21.58 10.92 -2.84
N VAL A 157 22.17 12.03 -3.26
CA VAL A 157 21.59 13.37 -3.04
C VAL A 157 20.29 13.54 -3.82
N LEU A 158 20.27 13.17 -5.10
CA LEU A 158 19.08 13.27 -5.95
C LEU A 158 17.94 12.39 -5.43
N SER A 159 18.24 11.15 -5.02
CA SER A 159 17.24 10.25 -4.43
C SER A 159 16.64 10.80 -3.13
N ARG A 160 17.46 11.43 -2.26
CA ARG A 160 16.97 12.09 -1.04
C ARG A 160 16.10 13.30 -1.34
N ILE A 161 16.50 14.16 -2.28
CA ILE A 161 15.70 15.31 -2.70
C ILE A 161 14.37 14.85 -3.28
N PHE A 162 14.38 13.85 -4.16
CA PHE A 162 13.17 13.27 -4.73
C PHE A 162 12.25 12.72 -3.64
N THR A 163 12.81 11.98 -2.67
CA THR A 163 12.07 11.46 -1.52
C THR A 163 11.39 12.57 -0.72
N CYS A 164 12.10 13.67 -0.43
CA CYS A 164 11.52 14.82 0.26
C CYS A 164 10.39 15.48 -0.55
N ILE A 165 10.55 15.63 -1.87
CA ILE A 165 9.53 16.22 -2.75
C ILE A 165 8.28 15.36 -2.78
N VAL A 166 8.43 14.05 -3.02
CA VAL A 166 7.30 13.11 -3.05
C VAL A 166 6.59 13.06 -1.71
N GLY A 167 7.34 13.04 -0.60
CA GLY A 167 6.78 13.11 0.75
C GLY A 167 5.99 14.40 0.98
N PHE A 168 6.53 15.55 0.57
CA PHE A 168 5.84 16.84 0.67
C PHE A 168 4.54 16.87 -0.14
N ILE A 169 4.57 16.40 -1.39
CA ILE A 169 3.38 16.28 -2.24
C ILE A 169 2.35 15.37 -1.57
N GLY A 170 2.79 14.23 -1.04
CA GLY A 170 1.92 13.29 -0.31
C GLY A 170 1.22 13.94 0.90
N ILE A 171 1.96 14.72 1.69
CA ILE A 171 1.39 15.47 2.83
C ILE A 171 0.36 16.50 2.35
N VAL A 172 0.67 17.27 1.30
CA VAL A 172 -0.25 18.26 0.74
C VAL A 172 -1.54 17.59 0.24
N LEU A 173 -1.44 16.47 -0.48
CA LEU A 173 -2.60 15.71 -0.93
C LEU A 173 -3.40 15.16 0.26
N ALA A 174 -2.72 14.59 1.26
CA ALA A 174 -3.37 14.06 2.46
C ALA A 174 -4.14 15.14 3.23
N CYS A 175 -3.62 16.37 3.35
CA CYS A 175 -4.32 17.48 4.00
C CYS A 175 -5.59 17.91 3.25
N ASN A 176 -5.67 17.66 1.94
CA ASN A 176 -6.82 18.01 1.10
C ASN A 176 -7.78 16.82 0.87
N VAL A 177 -7.49 15.63 1.41
CA VAL A 177 -8.27 14.41 1.18
C VAL A 177 -9.70 14.50 1.74
N SER A 178 -9.91 15.32 2.77
CA SER A 178 -11.21 15.53 3.41
C SER A 178 -12.27 16.13 2.46
N GLN A 179 -11.85 16.69 1.33
CA GLN A 179 -12.74 17.23 0.30
C GLN A 179 -13.17 16.19 -0.75
N LEU A 180 -12.58 14.98 -0.73
CA LEU A 180 -12.71 13.99 -1.81
C LEU A 180 -13.69 12.83 -1.51
N GLY A 181 -14.33 12.83 -0.33
CA GLY A 181 -15.27 11.78 0.08
C GLY A 181 -14.61 10.61 0.82
N SER A 182 -15.33 9.49 0.94
CA SER A 182 -14.81 8.28 1.61
C SER A 182 -13.70 7.62 0.78
N ILE A 183 -12.87 6.77 1.40
CA ILE A 183 -11.80 6.04 0.68
C ILE A 183 -12.38 5.25 -0.50
N LEU A 184 -13.55 4.64 -0.32
CA LEU A 184 -14.24 3.88 -1.37
C LEU A 184 -14.72 4.80 -2.52
N GLU A 185 -15.20 5.99 -2.19
CA GLU A 185 -15.62 7.00 -3.18
C GLU A 185 -14.44 7.51 -4.00
N ILE A 186 -13.31 7.79 -3.35
CA ILE A 186 -12.05 8.17 -4.01
C ILE A 186 -11.60 7.07 -4.97
N ALA A 187 -11.62 5.81 -4.54
CA ALA A 187 -11.26 4.67 -5.38
C ALA A 187 -12.16 4.56 -6.62
N ASN A 188 -13.47 4.69 -6.43
CA ASN A 188 -14.44 4.64 -7.54
C ASN A 188 -14.26 5.82 -8.50
N ASN A 189 -14.04 7.03 -7.99
CA ASN A 189 -13.82 8.22 -8.81
C ASN A 189 -12.52 8.11 -9.63
N LEU A 190 -11.46 7.54 -9.07
CA LEU A 190 -10.23 7.26 -9.79
C LEU A 190 -10.43 6.26 -10.93
N VAL A 191 -11.10 5.14 -10.66
CA VAL A 191 -11.38 4.12 -11.68
C VAL A 191 -12.23 4.71 -12.81
N ASN A 192 -13.29 5.44 -12.47
CA ASN A 192 -14.16 6.10 -13.45
C ASN A 192 -13.48 7.26 -14.19
N GLY A 193 -12.42 7.84 -13.64
CA GLY A 193 -11.63 8.87 -14.31
C GLY A 193 -10.80 8.33 -15.49
N PHE A 194 -10.54 7.02 -15.53
CA PHE A 194 -9.76 6.35 -16.58
C PHE A 194 -10.61 5.48 -17.52
N THR A 195 -11.93 5.37 -17.30
CA THR A 195 -12.88 4.62 -18.14
C THR A 195 -14.00 5.52 -18.65
#